data_AF-A0A7H0G0J7-F1
#
_entry.id   AF-A0A7H0G0J7-F1
#
_cell.length_a   1.000
_cell.length_b   1.000
_cell.length_c   1.000
_cell.angle_alpha   90.00
_cell.angle_beta   90.00
_cell.angle_gamma   90.00
#
_symmetry.space_group_name_H-M   'P 1'
#
loop_
_entity.id
_entity.type
_entity.pdbx_description
1 polymer ?
#
loop_
_entity_poly.entity_id
_entity_poly.type
_entity_poly.pdbx_seq_one_letter_code
_entity_poly.pdbx_strand_id
1 'polypeptide(L)'
;MHTVYVIAGGLLLLGIFVLFARALRDVPAARRRQLLLAFFPVWLACAAFNLWVGVARAGYPLADELPIFAVVFAVPAAVAYWCWLRQARGGD
;
A
#
# COMPACT_ATOMS: atom_id res chain seq x y z
N MET A 1 -12.12 -1.12 15.87
CA MET A 1 -10.69 -1.45 15.68
C MET A 1 -10.06 -0.47 14.71
N HIS A 2 -9.29 0.52 15.17
CA HIS A 2 -8.68 1.57 14.34
C HIS A 2 -7.83 0.99 13.18
N THR A 3 -7.03 -0.03 13.45
CA THR A 3 -6.12 -0.69 12.49
C THR A 3 -6.83 -1.25 11.24
N VAL A 4 -8.04 -1.79 11.40
CA VAL A 4 -8.81 -2.36 10.28
C VAL A 4 -9.18 -1.29 9.27
N TYR A 5 -9.55 -0.09 9.74
CA TYR A 5 -9.87 1.03 8.85
C TYR A 5 -8.63 1.54 8.11
N VAL A 6 -7.45 1.53 8.75
CA VAL A 6 -6.19 1.91 8.12
C VAL A 6 -5.84 0.93 7.01
N ILE A 7 -5.92 -0.39 7.29
CA ILE A 7 -5.69 -1.43 6.26
C ILE A 7 -6.68 -1.28 5.11
N ALA A 8 -7.97 -1.06 5.40
CA ALA A 8 -8.98 -0.84 4.37
C ALA A 8 -8.66 0.39 3.51
N GLY A 9 -8.19 1.49 4.11
CA GLY A 9 -7.70 2.67 3.40
C GLY A 9 -6.51 2.36 2.48
N GLY A 10 -5.56 1.54 2.92
CA GLY A 10 -4.44 1.09 2.11
C GLY A 10 -4.85 0.25 0.91
N LEU A 11 -5.82 -0.66 1.09
CA LEU A 11 -6.39 -1.44 0.00
C LEU A 11 -7.19 -0.58 -0.99
N LEU A 12 -7.91 0.43 -0.48
CA LEU A 12 -8.61 1.39 -1.32
C LEU A 12 -7.62 2.19 -2.19
N LEU A 13 -6.54 2.68 -1.58
CA LEU A 13 -5.47 3.40 -2.29
C LEU A 13 -4.82 2.50 -3.35
N LEU A 14 -4.55 1.23 -3.04
CA LEU A 14 -4.08 0.26 -4.01
C LEU A 14 -5.06 0.10 -5.18
N GLY A 15 -6.36 0.04 -4.89
CA GLY A 15 -7.42 0.01 -5.90
C GLY A 15 -7.32 1.19 -6.86
N ILE A 16 -7.07 2.41 -6.35
CA ILE A 16 -6.87 3.61 -7.18
C ILE A 16 -5.65 3.45 -8.09
N PHE A 17 -4.52 2.99 -7.57
CA PHE A 17 -3.31 2.74 -8.38
C PHE A 17 -3.56 1.70 -9.49
N VAL A 18 -4.29 0.63 -9.18
CA VAL A 18 -4.67 -0.40 -10.16
C VAL A 18 -5.61 0.16 -11.22
N LEU A 19 -6.63 0.93 -10.84
CA LEU A 19 -7.56 1.56 -11.79
C LEU A 19 -6.83 2.55 -12.70
N PHE A 20 -5.94 3.36 -12.13
CA PHE A 20 -5.14 4.31 -12.90
C PHE A 20 -4.22 3.60 -13.90
N ALA A 21 -3.53 2.54 -13.46
CA ALA A 21 -2.73 1.71 -14.37
C ALA A 21 -3.58 1.11 -15.50
N ARG A 22 -4.82 0.67 -15.22
CA ARG A 22 -5.74 0.12 -16.24
C ARG A 22 -6.31 1.18 -17.19
N ALA A 23 -6.49 2.42 -16.72
CA ALA A 23 -6.99 3.52 -17.54
C ALA A 23 -5.97 3.93 -18.61
N LEU A 24 -4.67 3.78 -18.33
CA LEU A 24 -3.57 4.09 -19.24
C LEU A 24 -3.33 2.99 -20.29
N ARG A 25 -4.36 2.62 -21.05
CA ARG A 25 -4.30 1.52 -22.04
C ARG A 25 -3.25 1.75 -23.13
N ASP A 26 -3.01 3.00 -23.49
CA ASP A 26 -2.06 3.41 -24.53
C ASP A 26 -0.58 3.37 -24.06
N VAL A 27 -0.35 3.23 -22.75
CA VAL A 27 0.99 3.12 -22.18
C VAL A 27 1.46 1.66 -22.22
N PRO A 28 2.71 1.35 -22.62
CA PRO A 28 3.20 -0.04 -22.63
C PRO A 28 2.99 -0.76 -21.29
N ALA A 29 2.67 -2.06 -21.36
CA ALA A 29 2.38 -2.88 -20.17
C ALA A 29 3.50 -2.82 -19.12
N ALA A 30 4.76 -2.82 -19.55
CA ALA A 30 5.93 -2.68 -18.68
C ALA A 30 5.93 -1.35 -17.89
N ARG A 31 5.54 -0.24 -18.50
CA ARG A 31 5.49 1.08 -17.87
C ARG A 31 4.27 1.22 -16.94
N ARG A 32 3.12 0.64 -17.31
CA ARG A 32 1.97 0.53 -16.40
C ARG A 32 2.32 -0.28 -15.13
N ARG A 33 3.06 -1.36 -15.30
CA ARG A 33 3.55 -2.19 -14.19
C ARG A 33 4.48 -1.41 -13.24
N GLN A 34 5.30 -0.51 -13.76
CA GLN A 34 6.14 0.37 -12.93
C GLN A 34 5.34 1.35 -12.07
N LEU A 35 4.16 1.81 -12.52
CA LEU A 35 3.31 2.70 -11.73
C LEU A 35 2.82 2.06 -10.43
N LEU A 36 2.58 0.74 -10.42
CA LEU A 36 2.25 0.04 -9.19
C LEU A 36 3.38 0.05 -8.16
N LEU A 37 4.64 0.16 -8.59
CA LEU A 37 5.75 0.23 -7.65
C LEU A 37 5.75 1.54 -6.85
N ALA A 38 5.13 2.61 -7.38
CA ALA A 38 4.97 3.86 -6.65
C ALA A 38 3.97 3.75 -5.48
N PHE A 39 3.14 2.69 -5.43
CA PHE A 39 2.29 2.42 -4.26
C PHE A 39 3.11 2.20 -2.99
N PHE A 40 4.22 1.45 -3.06
CA PHE A 40 5.02 1.08 -1.89
C PHE A 40 5.54 2.29 -1.09
N PRO A 41 6.24 3.28 -1.69
CA PRO A 41 6.71 4.44 -0.93
C PRO A 41 5.56 5.33 -0.43
N VAL A 42 4.47 5.45 -1.21
CA VAL A 42 3.29 6.22 -0.78
C VAL A 42 2.62 5.55 0.43
N TRP A 43 2.41 4.24 0.37
CA TRP A 43 1.80 3.50 1.47
C TRP A 43 2.69 3.44 2.70
N LEU A 44 4.00 3.30 2.53
CA LEU A 44 4.96 3.36 3.62
C LEU A 44 4.88 4.71 4.35
N ALA A 45 4.77 5.83 3.63
CA ALA A 45 4.61 7.15 4.23
C ALA A 45 3.30 7.26 5.02
N CYS A 46 2.18 6.75 4.48
CA CYS A 46 0.90 6.71 5.19
C CYS A 46 0.95 5.85 6.46
N ALA A 47 1.56 4.67 6.39
CA ALA A 47 1.73 3.77 7.53
C ALA A 47 2.65 4.39 8.59
N ALA A 48 3.74 5.05 8.18
CA ALA A 48 4.65 5.72 9.10
C ALA A 48 3.98 6.93 9.78
N PHE A 49 3.13 7.66 9.06
CA PHE A 49 2.30 8.70 9.66
C PHE A 49 1.31 8.12 10.68
N ASN A 50 0.71 6.96 10.40
CA ASN A 50 -0.17 6.28 11.33
C ASN A 50 0.55 5.88 12.64
N LEU A 51 1.76 5.30 12.50
CA LEU A 51 2.65 4.99 13.63
C LEU A 51 3.00 6.25 14.44
N TRP A 52 3.39 7.33 13.75
CA TRP A 52 3.73 8.59 14.40
C TRP A 52 2.56 9.17 15.18
N VAL A 53 1.32 9.09 14.66
CA VAL A 53 0.13 9.52 15.39
C VAL A 53 -0.10 8.67 16.65
N GLY A 54 0.10 7.35 16.58
CA GLY A 54 0.00 6.46 17.75
C GLY A 54 1.00 6.83 18.85
N VAL A 55 2.26 7.06 18.48
CA VAL A 55 3.31 7.43 19.44
C VAL A 55 3.16 8.86 19.95
N ALA A 56 3.05 9.84 19.05
CA ALA A 56 3.12 11.26 19.40
C ALA A 56 1.82 11.85 19.93
N ARG A 57 0.65 11.30 19.55
CA ARG A 57 -0.65 11.82 19.99
C ARG A 57 -1.36 10.93 21.00
N ALA A 58 -1.30 9.60 20.84
CA ALA A 58 -1.93 8.68 21.78
C ALA A 58 -0.99 8.28 22.94
N GLY A 59 0.32 8.55 22.82
CA GLY A 59 1.30 8.30 23.87
C GLY A 59 1.69 6.84 24.03
N TYR A 60 1.41 5.99 23.02
CA TYR A 60 1.77 4.58 23.07
C TYR A 60 3.28 4.38 22.89
N PRO A 61 3.89 3.40 23.57
CA PRO A 61 5.28 3.04 23.35
C PRO A 61 5.53 2.65 21.89
N LEU A 62 6.66 3.10 21.33
CA LEU A 62 7.07 2.76 19.97
C LEU A 62 7.15 1.23 19.75
N ALA A 63 7.59 0.48 20.76
CA ALA A 63 7.70 -0.97 20.71
C ALA A 63 6.34 -1.67 20.56
N ASP A 64 5.27 -1.09 21.09
CA ASP A 64 3.91 -1.65 21.00
C ASP A 64 3.26 -1.32 19.65
N GLU A 65 3.60 -0.15 19.10
CA GLU A 65 3.07 0.29 17.80
C GLU A 65 3.84 -0.30 16.60
N LEU A 66 5.11 -0.70 16.76
CA LEU A 66 5.92 -1.28 15.67
C LEU A 66 5.30 -2.55 15.06
N PRO A 67 4.82 -3.53 15.84
CA PRO A 67 4.12 -4.70 15.31
C PRO A 67 2.85 -4.33 14.54
N ILE A 68 2.11 -3.33 15.04
CA ILE A 68 0.89 -2.83 14.39
C ILE A 68 1.23 -2.18 13.06
N PHE A 69 2.24 -1.31 13.04
CA PHE A 69 2.79 -0.70 11.83
C PHE A 69 3.21 -1.76 10.81
N ALA A 70 3.91 -2.83 11.25
CA ALA A 70 4.33 -3.91 10.38
C ALA A 70 3.14 -4.59 9.71
N VAL A 71 2.06 -4.88 10.44
CA VAL A 71 0.83 -5.46 9.87
C VAL A 71 0.13 -4.49 8.93
N VAL A 72 -0.01 -3.22 9.33
CA VAL A 72 -0.63 -2.15 8.53
C VAL A 72 0.10 -1.93 7.20
N PHE A 73 1.42 -2.02 7.21
CA PHE A 73 2.23 -1.91 6.00
C PHE A 73 2.19 -3.20 5.18
N ALA A 74 2.47 -4.35 5.81
CA ALA A 74 2.69 -5.61 5.12
C ALA A 74 1.44 -6.13 4.39
N VAL A 75 0.24 -5.96 4.96
CA VAL A 75 -0.98 -6.49 4.35
C VAL A 75 -1.26 -5.84 2.99
N PRO A 76 -1.39 -4.50 2.86
CA PRO A 76 -1.59 -3.86 1.56
C PRO A 76 -0.37 -4.01 0.63
N ALA A 77 0.86 -4.02 1.17
CA ALA A 77 2.06 -4.24 0.37
C ALA A 77 2.10 -5.63 -0.26
N ALA A 78 1.69 -6.68 0.46
CA ALA A 78 1.60 -8.03 -0.06
C ALA A 78 0.56 -8.14 -1.19
N VAL A 79 -0.60 -7.50 -1.02
CA VAL A 79 -1.63 -7.45 -2.07
C VAL A 79 -1.13 -6.67 -3.29
N ALA A 80 -0.42 -5.56 -3.10
CA ALA A 80 0.17 -4.78 -4.17
C ALA A 80 1.21 -5.60 -4.96
N TYR A 81 2.07 -6.32 -4.26
CA TYR A 81 3.06 -7.21 -4.87
C TYR A 81 2.40 -8.33 -5.67
N TRP A 82 1.34 -8.95 -5.13
CA TRP A 82 0.58 -9.97 -5.86
C TRP A 82 -0.09 -9.41 -7.12
N CYS A 83 -0.70 -8.22 -7.06
CA CYS A 83 -1.25 -7.52 -8.22
C CYS A 83 -0.19 -7.21 -9.28
N TRP A 84 1.01 -6.82 -8.85
CA TRP A 84 2.15 -6.58 -9.73
C TRP A 84 2.61 -7.85 -10.45
N LEU A 85 2.73 -8.97 -9.73
CA LEU A 85 3.07 -10.28 -10.31
C LEU A 85 2.01 -10.76 -11.32
N ARG A 86 0.73 -10.57 -11.04
CA ARG A 86 -0.34 -10.97 -11.96
C ARG A 86 -0.31 -10.20 -13.28
N GLN A 87 0.02 -8.91 -13.24
CA GLN A 87 0.16 -8.13 -14.47
C GLN A 87 1.34 -8.57 -15.33
N ALA A 88 2.38 -9.15 -14.73
CA ALA A 88 3.52 -9.68 -15.47
C ALA A 88 3.18 -10.95 -16.29
N ARG A 89 2.10 -11.67 -15.95
CA ARG A 89 1.71 -12.93 -16.61
C ARG A 89 0.61 -12.79 -17.68
N GLY A 90 -0.03 -11.63 -17.77
CA GLY A 90 -1.14 -11.37 -18.70
C GLY A 90 -0.77 -10.46 -19.87
N GLY A 91 0.53 -10.28 -20.13
CA GLY A 91 1.06 -9.44 -21.20
C GLY A 91 1.79 -10.21 -22.31
N ASP A 92 1.73 -11.54 -22.28
CA ASP A 92 2.22 -12.48 -23.30
C ASP A 92 1.04 -12.98 -24.14
#